data_AF-A0A357KXM2-F1
#
_entry.id   AF-A0A357KXM2-F1
#
_cell.length_a   1.000
_cell.length_b   1.000
_cell.length_c   1.000
_cell.angle_alpha   90.00
_cell.angle_beta   90.00
_cell.angle_gamma   90.00
#
_symmetry.space_group_name_H-M   'P 1'
#
loop_
_entity.id
_entity.type
_entity.pdbx_description
1 polymer ?
#
loop_
_entity_poly.entity_id
_entity_poly.type
_entity_poly.pdbx_seq_one_letter_code
_entity_poly.pdbx_strand_id
1 'polypeptide(L)'
;MSLPIPHRRAGLAVVLGLFAAALLAGCHAQRRIDGGRPFPTTLAQAGVSDVQVQRAGTTIRLTNTSARTLGPGVMWINGQFAREIDAIPIGASASFALADFRNEFGERFRAGGFFATEPPDRVVRAQVEQNGSLTGLIVVGGGEE
;
A
#
# COMPACT_ATOMS: atom_id res chain seq x y z
N MET A 1 -37.94 59.85 12.35
CA MET A 1 -36.66 59.83 13.08
C MET A 1 -36.33 58.36 13.32
N SER A 2 -35.43 57.81 12.50
CA SER A 2 -35.13 56.37 12.42
C SER A 2 -33.72 56.08 12.93
N LEU A 3 -33.51 54.88 13.50
CA LEU A 3 -32.32 53.98 13.50
C LEU A 3 -32.29 53.11 14.81
N PRO A 4 -31.57 51.98 14.90
CA PRO A 4 -31.88 50.69 14.28
C PRO A 4 -31.69 49.46 15.23
N ILE A 5 -32.14 48.28 14.79
CA ILE A 5 -31.98 46.97 15.47
C ILE A 5 -30.67 46.28 15.02
N PRO A 6 -29.82 45.71 15.91
CA PRO A 6 -28.65 44.93 15.52
C PRO A 6 -28.81 43.41 15.76
N HIS A 7 -29.05 42.62 14.71
CA HIS A 7 -29.04 41.15 14.78
C HIS A 7 -28.42 40.49 13.54
N ARG A 8 -27.13 40.69 13.20
CA ARG A 8 -26.55 40.03 12.00
C ARG A 8 -25.06 39.66 12.04
N ARG A 9 -24.45 39.38 13.20
CA ARG A 9 -23.01 39.02 13.23
C ARG A 9 -22.63 37.71 13.94
N ALA A 10 -23.54 37.05 14.65
CA ALA A 10 -23.20 35.87 15.45
C ALA A 10 -23.22 34.52 14.70
N GLY A 11 -23.94 34.41 13.58
CA GLY A 11 -24.16 33.12 12.91
C GLY A 11 -23.02 32.61 12.02
N LEU A 12 -22.19 33.50 11.48
CA LEU A 12 -21.19 33.12 10.47
C LEU A 12 -19.93 32.47 11.07
N ALA A 13 -19.58 32.83 12.31
CA ALA A 13 -18.35 32.36 12.96
C ALA A 13 -18.43 30.88 13.40
N VAL A 14 -19.62 30.38 13.74
CA VAL A 14 -19.81 29.01 14.24
C VAL A 14 -19.76 27.97 13.13
N VAL A 15 -20.27 28.29 11.94
CA VAL A 15 -20.29 27.37 10.79
C VAL A 15 -18.89 27.18 10.20
N LEU A 16 -18.04 28.21 10.23
CA LEU A 16 -16.66 28.13 9.72
C LEU A 16 -15.75 27.29 10.63
N GLY A 17 -16.02 27.27 11.94
CA GLY A 17 -15.25 26.48 12.91
C GLY A 17 -15.45 24.98 12.79
N LEU A 18 -16.67 24.51 12.46
CA LEU A 18 -16.95 23.08 12.32
C LEU A 18 -16.32 22.45 11.07
N PHE A 19 -16.17 23.22 9.97
CA PHE A 19 -15.58 22.73 8.74
C PHE A 19 -14.05 22.51 8.84
N ALA A 20 -13.37 23.30 9.69
CA ALA A 20 -11.93 23.17 9.90
C ALA A 20 -11.56 21.91 10.70
N ALA A 21 -12.43 21.43 11.59
CA ALA A 21 -12.16 20.24 12.40
C ALA A 21 -12.28 18.92 11.61
N ALA A 22 -13.07 18.88 10.54
CA ALA A 22 -13.26 17.68 9.72
C ALA A 22 -12.07 17.38 8.78
N LEU A 23 -11.19 18.35 8.53
CA LEU A 23 -10.04 18.19 7.62
C LEU A 23 -8.81 17.55 8.28
N LEU A 24 -8.81 17.34 9.60
CA LEU A 24 -7.67 16.77 10.34
C LEU A 24 -7.78 15.26 10.60
N ALA A 25 -8.88 14.60 10.22
CA ALA A 25 -9.11 13.18 10.51
C ALA A 25 -8.55 12.20 9.45
N GLY A 26 -7.78 12.68 8.47
CA GLY A 26 -7.34 11.89 7.31
C GLY A 26 -5.91 11.35 7.33
N CYS A 27 -5.15 11.53 8.42
CA CYS A 27 -3.78 11.01 8.49
C CYS A 27 -3.79 9.52 8.86
N HIS A 28 -4.02 8.65 7.87
CA HIS A 28 -3.73 7.23 7.99
C HIS A 28 -2.20 7.08 8.10
N ALA A 29 -1.68 6.94 9.33
CA ALA A 29 -0.28 6.71 9.58
C ALA A 29 0.10 5.31 9.05
N GLN A 30 0.53 5.27 7.79
CA GLN A 30 1.10 4.07 7.21
C GLN A 30 2.40 3.76 7.93
N ARG A 31 2.45 2.61 8.61
CA ARG A 31 3.59 2.16 9.40
C ARG A 31 4.80 2.03 8.46
N ARG A 32 5.77 2.95 8.57
CA ARG A 32 7.06 2.82 7.87
C ARG A 32 7.83 1.69 8.54
N ILE A 33 8.25 0.72 7.74
CA ILE A 33 9.30 -0.22 8.14
C ILE A 33 10.63 0.51 7.92
N ASP A 34 11.27 1.00 8.99
CA ASP A 34 12.63 1.54 8.94
C ASP A 34 13.61 0.37 9.01
N GLY A 35 14.22 -0.01 7.87
CA GLY A 35 15.11 -1.18 7.83
C GLY A 35 14.35 -2.49 8.05
N GLY A 36 14.35 -3.36 7.04
CA GLY A 36 13.56 -4.57 7.07
C GLY A 36 14.17 -5.70 7.91
N ARG A 37 13.30 -6.61 8.35
CA ARG A 37 13.71 -7.99 8.63
C ARG A 37 14.22 -8.64 7.32
N PRO A 38 15.24 -9.53 7.35
CA PRO A 38 15.62 -10.31 6.18
C PRO A 38 14.48 -11.19 5.68
N PHE A 39 14.52 -11.56 4.40
CA PHE A 39 13.56 -12.51 3.84
C PHE A 39 13.64 -13.85 4.60
N PRO A 40 12.50 -14.41 5.06
CA PRO A 40 12.51 -15.55 5.96
C PRO A 40 12.65 -16.87 5.20
N THR A 41 13.88 -17.24 4.87
CA THR A 41 14.23 -18.46 4.12
C THR A 41 13.87 -19.75 4.84
N THR A 42 13.62 -19.71 6.14
CA THR A 42 13.25 -20.86 6.97
C THR A 42 11.76 -21.18 6.96
N LEU A 43 10.90 -20.26 6.48
CA LEU A 43 9.46 -20.50 6.43
C LEU A 43 9.09 -21.44 5.29
N ALA A 44 8.18 -22.36 5.57
CA ALA A 44 7.65 -23.27 4.57
C ALA A 44 6.81 -22.50 3.53
N GLN A 45 6.89 -22.94 2.27
CA GLN A 45 6.02 -22.46 1.22
C GLN A 45 4.69 -23.22 1.27
N ALA A 46 3.60 -22.53 1.60
CA ALA A 46 2.28 -23.15 1.77
C ALA A 46 1.58 -23.44 0.44
N GLY A 47 1.99 -22.77 -0.64
CA GLY A 47 1.41 -22.91 -1.99
C GLY A 47 1.39 -21.61 -2.76
N VAL A 48 0.54 -21.54 -3.78
CA VAL A 48 0.29 -20.35 -4.60
C VAL A 48 -1.20 -20.00 -4.51
N SER A 49 -1.50 -18.72 -4.30
CA SER A 49 -2.86 -18.19 -4.30
C SER A 49 -3.17 -17.54 -5.65
N ASP A 50 -4.43 -17.61 -6.09
CA ASP A 50 -4.94 -16.92 -7.28
C ASP A 50 -5.14 -15.41 -7.03
N VAL A 51 -4.13 -14.77 -6.44
CA VAL A 51 -4.03 -13.32 -6.34
C VAL A 51 -3.04 -12.88 -7.40
N GLN A 52 -3.51 -12.05 -8.33
CA GLN A 52 -2.70 -11.52 -9.41
C GLN A 52 -2.02 -10.24 -8.96
N VAL A 53 -0.73 -10.11 -9.28
CA VAL A 53 0.08 -8.93 -9.02
C VAL A 53 0.50 -8.37 -10.37
N GLN A 54 0.01 -7.18 -10.68
CA GLN A 54 0.34 -6.47 -11.90
C GLN A 54 1.10 -5.19 -11.55
N ARG A 55 2.23 -4.96 -12.21
CA ARG A 55 2.91 -3.67 -12.10
C ARG A 55 2.29 -2.67 -13.07
N ALA A 56 2.06 -1.45 -12.58
CA ALA A 56 1.67 -0.30 -13.38
C ALA A 56 2.56 0.89 -13.00
N GLY A 57 3.62 1.12 -13.80
CA GLY A 57 4.62 2.16 -13.54
C GLY A 57 5.32 1.98 -12.19
N THR A 58 5.12 2.94 -11.28
CA THR A 58 5.71 2.96 -9.93
C THR A 58 4.86 2.27 -8.86
N THR A 59 3.78 1.60 -9.27
CA THR A 59 2.84 0.92 -8.37
C THR A 59 2.67 -0.55 -8.75
N ILE A 60 2.21 -1.36 -7.79
CA ILE A 60 1.66 -2.68 -8.04
C ILE A 60 0.19 -2.70 -7.65
N ARG A 61 -0.62 -3.38 -8.45
CA ARG A 61 -2.02 -3.67 -8.18
C ARG A 61 -2.18 -5.16 -7.93
N LEU A 62 -2.71 -5.50 -6.76
CA LEU A 62 -3.10 -6.84 -6.40
C LEU A 62 -4.60 -7.00 -6.68
N THR A 63 -4.99 -8.14 -7.25
CA THR A 63 -6.40 -8.50 -7.44
C THR A 63 -6.61 -9.91 -6.93
N ASN A 64 -7.46 -10.07 -5.92
CA ASN A 64 -7.76 -11.38 -5.35
C ASN A 64 -8.85 -12.07 -6.17
N THR A 65 -8.44 -12.96 -7.08
CA THR A 65 -9.33 -13.80 -7.88
C THR A 65 -9.55 -15.19 -7.28
N SER A 66 -9.02 -15.44 -6.09
CA SER A 66 -9.16 -16.72 -5.40
C SER A 66 -10.52 -16.84 -4.69
N ALA A 67 -10.86 -18.05 -4.26
CA ALA A 67 -12.07 -18.31 -3.46
C ALA A 67 -11.92 -17.97 -1.97
N ARG A 68 -10.82 -17.32 -1.56
CA ARG A 68 -10.51 -17.01 -0.15
C ARG A 68 -10.01 -15.58 0.01
N THR A 69 -10.30 -14.95 1.14
CA THR A 69 -9.68 -13.67 1.49
C THR A 69 -8.18 -13.88 1.70
N LEU A 70 -7.36 -13.04 1.06
CA LEU A 70 -5.95 -12.91 1.44
C LEU A 70 -5.91 -12.11 2.74
N GLY A 71 -5.38 -12.69 3.82
CA GLY A 71 -5.36 -12.02 5.12
C GLY A 71 -4.46 -10.77 5.16
N PRO A 72 -4.34 -10.09 6.30
CA PRO A 72 -3.26 -9.14 6.52
C PRO A 72 -1.92 -9.89 6.68
N GLY A 73 -0.79 -9.27 6.37
CA GLY A 73 0.51 -9.91 6.50
C GLY A 73 1.66 -9.08 5.94
N VAL A 74 2.81 -9.72 5.72
CA VAL A 74 3.97 -9.06 5.10
C VAL A 74 4.08 -9.51 3.65
N MET A 75 3.94 -8.57 2.73
CA MET A 75 4.18 -8.80 1.31
C MET A 75 5.66 -8.66 1.01
N TRP A 76 6.21 -9.67 0.34
CA TRP A 76 7.58 -9.76 -0.11
C TRP A 76 7.64 -9.66 -1.64
N ILE A 77 8.42 -8.71 -2.14
CA ILE A 77 8.78 -8.56 -3.54
C ILE A 77 10.22 -9.03 -3.73
N ASN A 78 10.40 -9.89 -4.75
CA ASN A 78 11.68 -10.48 -5.14
C ASN A 78 12.40 -11.23 -3.99
N GLY A 79 11.69 -11.55 -2.91
CA GLY A 79 12.26 -12.13 -1.69
C GLY A 79 13.34 -11.26 -1.06
N GLN A 80 13.18 -9.95 -1.13
CA GLN A 80 14.11 -8.99 -0.54
C GLN A 80 13.39 -7.79 0.04
N PHE A 81 12.39 -7.26 -0.67
CA PHE A 81 11.71 -6.03 -0.27
C PHE A 81 10.37 -6.35 0.38
N ALA A 82 10.12 -5.82 1.56
CA ALA A 82 8.94 -6.08 2.37
C ALA A 82 8.05 -4.86 2.56
N ARG A 83 6.76 -5.11 2.77
CA ARG A 83 5.75 -4.13 3.21
C ARG A 83 4.63 -4.84 3.95
N GLU A 84 4.13 -4.24 5.03
CA GLU A 84 2.86 -4.69 5.62
C GLU A 84 1.69 -4.40 4.66
N ILE A 85 0.77 -5.35 4.57
CA ILE A 85 -0.47 -5.22 3.80
C ILE A 85 -1.67 -5.62 4.66
N ASP A 86 -2.78 -4.94 4.43
CA ASP A 86 -4.07 -5.32 4.99
C ASP A 86 -4.68 -6.50 4.24
N ALA A 87 -5.78 -7.02 4.77
CA ALA A 87 -6.54 -8.07 4.11
C ALA A 87 -7.09 -7.58 2.75
N ILE A 88 -7.04 -8.45 1.75
CA ILE A 88 -7.65 -8.23 0.43
C ILE A 88 -8.82 -9.21 0.28
N PRO A 89 -10.07 -8.73 0.41
CA PRO A 89 -11.26 -9.56 0.24
C PRO A 89 -11.34 -10.25 -1.12
N ILE A 90 -12.15 -11.30 -1.21
CA ILE A 90 -12.45 -12.00 -2.46
C ILE A 90 -13.00 -10.99 -3.50
N GLY A 91 -12.46 -11.01 -4.71
CA GLY A 91 -12.85 -10.14 -5.81
C GLY A 91 -12.39 -8.68 -5.69
N ALA A 92 -11.71 -8.32 -4.58
CA ALA A 92 -11.22 -6.97 -4.36
C ALA A 92 -9.80 -6.77 -4.93
N SER A 93 -9.44 -5.50 -5.09
CA SER A 93 -8.08 -5.10 -5.46
C SER A 93 -7.51 -4.10 -4.46
N ALA A 94 -6.20 -4.15 -4.29
CA ALA A 94 -5.44 -3.17 -3.54
C ALA A 94 -4.24 -2.68 -4.37
N SER A 95 -3.87 -1.41 -4.21
CA SER A 95 -2.74 -0.82 -4.91
C SER A 95 -1.70 -0.30 -3.92
N PHE A 96 -0.43 -0.58 -4.20
CA PHE A 96 0.68 -0.18 -3.36
C PHE A 96 1.76 0.51 -4.19
N ALA A 97 2.31 1.60 -3.66
CA ALA A 97 3.49 2.22 -4.24
C ALA A 97 4.70 1.29 -4.03
N LEU A 98 5.43 0.98 -5.10
CA LEU A 98 6.65 0.18 -4.99
C LEU A 98 7.70 0.86 -4.12
N ALA A 99 7.73 2.20 -4.14
CA ALA A 99 8.59 3.00 -3.28
C ALA A 99 8.28 2.91 -1.79
N ASP A 100 7.23 2.20 -1.36
CA ASP A 100 6.96 1.89 0.06
C ASP A 100 7.63 0.60 0.53
N PHE A 101 8.06 -0.27 -0.39
CA PHE A 101 8.73 -1.52 -0.04
C PHE A 101 10.19 -1.25 0.35
N ARG A 102 10.66 -1.94 1.39
CA ARG A 102 12.01 -1.75 1.96
C ARG A 102 12.73 -3.08 2.08
N ASN A 103 14.03 -3.11 1.77
CA ASN A 103 14.87 -4.27 2.07
C ASN A 103 15.38 -4.24 3.52
N GLU A 104 16.19 -5.24 3.88
CA GLU A 104 16.76 -5.36 5.23
C GLU A 104 17.64 -4.18 5.66
N PHE A 105 18.25 -3.50 4.68
CA PHE A 105 19.08 -2.31 4.91
C PHE A 105 18.27 -1.00 4.90
N GLY A 106 16.95 -1.08 4.70
CA GLY A 106 16.06 0.09 4.62
C GLY A 106 16.06 0.78 3.26
N GLU A 107 16.69 0.19 2.25
CA GLU A 107 16.69 0.71 0.89
C GLU A 107 15.32 0.49 0.24
N ARG A 108 14.91 1.43 -0.61
CA ARG A 108 13.61 1.38 -1.28
C ARG A 108 13.72 0.53 -2.54
N PHE A 109 12.64 -0.15 -2.90
CA PHE A 109 12.52 -0.75 -4.23
C PHE A 109 12.67 0.33 -5.31
N ARG A 110 13.53 0.09 -6.31
CA ARG A 110 13.75 1.05 -7.40
C ARG A 110 12.61 0.96 -8.40
N ALA A 111 11.55 1.70 -8.12
CA ALA A 111 10.34 1.71 -8.93
C ALA A 111 10.49 2.43 -10.29
N GLY A 112 11.62 3.10 -10.52
CA GLY A 112 11.81 4.02 -11.63
C GLY A 112 11.06 5.34 -11.44
N GLY A 113 10.74 6.02 -12.54
CA GLY A 113 10.04 7.30 -12.55
C GLY A 113 10.60 8.21 -13.63
N PHE A 114 9.91 9.33 -13.89
CA PHE A 114 10.27 10.26 -14.97
C PHE A 114 11.70 10.84 -14.83
N PHE A 115 12.18 11.01 -13.59
CA PHE A 115 13.51 11.53 -13.28
C PHE A 115 14.49 10.47 -12.81
N ALA A 116 14.20 9.18 -13.03
CA ALA A 116 15.10 8.11 -12.61
C ALA A 116 16.34 8.07 -13.52
N THR A 117 17.52 8.02 -12.91
CA THR A 117 18.80 7.91 -13.61
C THR A 117 19.19 6.46 -13.90
N GLU A 118 18.47 5.51 -13.30
CA GLU A 118 18.70 4.07 -13.41
C GLU A 118 17.43 3.35 -13.89
N PRO A 119 17.56 2.23 -14.60
CA PRO A 119 16.42 1.38 -14.95
C PRO A 119 15.65 0.90 -13.72
N PRO A 120 14.31 0.80 -13.80
CA PRO A 120 13.51 0.24 -12.72
C PRO A 120 13.82 -1.24 -12.47
N ASP A 121 13.87 -1.64 -11.19
CA ASP A 121 13.89 -3.05 -10.81
C ASP A 121 12.59 -3.74 -11.25
N ARG A 122 12.68 -4.99 -11.71
CA ARG A 122 11.51 -5.77 -12.17
C ARG A 122 10.85 -6.47 -10.99
N VAL A 123 9.52 -6.58 -11.01
CA VAL A 123 8.79 -7.44 -10.07
C VAL A 123 8.72 -8.82 -10.71
N VAL A 124 9.48 -9.79 -10.20
CA VAL A 124 9.54 -11.15 -10.75
C VAL A 124 8.99 -12.20 -9.79
N ARG A 125 8.90 -11.85 -8.50
CA ARG A 125 8.34 -12.72 -7.46
C ARG A 125 7.56 -11.89 -6.46
N ALA A 126 6.36 -12.36 -6.13
CA ALA A 126 5.54 -11.80 -5.07
C ALA A 126 5.08 -12.93 -4.15
N GLN A 127 5.28 -12.73 -2.84
CA GLN A 127 4.87 -13.68 -1.81
C GLN A 127 4.27 -12.92 -0.64
N VAL A 128 3.42 -13.58 0.13
CA VAL A 128 2.88 -13.04 1.38
C VAL A 128 3.20 -14.00 2.52
N GLU A 129 3.81 -13.45 3.56
CA GLU A 129 4.06 -14.14 4.83
C GLU A 129 2.82 -14.00 5.73
N GLN A 130 2.18 -15.13 5.99
CA GLN A 130 0.97 -15.25 6.82
C GLN A 130 1.01 -16.56 7.60
N ASN A 131 0.61 -16.49 8.88
CA ASN A 131 0.43 -17.66 9.75
C ASN A 131 1.68 -18.58 9.78
N GLY A 132 2.89 -17.99 9.76
CA GLY A 132 4.14 -18.76 9.78
C GLY A 132 4.48 -19.49 8.48
N SER A 133 3.92 -19.05 7.35
CA SER A 133 4.19 -19.64 6.03
C SER A 133 4.26 -18.57 4.94
N LEU A 134 4.88 -18.91 3.81
CA LEU A 134 4.94 -18.07 2.62
C LEU A 134 3.96 -18.60 1.56
N THR A 135 3.02 -17.76 1.15
CA THR A 135 2.13 -18.04 0.03
C THR A 135 2.57 -17.24 -1.19
N GLY A 136 2.82 -17.92 -2.31
CA GLY A 136 3.14 -17.27 -3.57
C GLY A 136 1.92 -16.59 -4.20
N LEU A 137 2.15 -15.47 -4.88
CA LEU A 137 1.15 -14.79 -5.69
C LEU A 137 1.57 -14.84 -7.18
N ILE A 138 0.62 -14.63 -8.07
CA ILE A 138 0.84 -14.73 -9.52
C ILE A 138 1.26 -13.36 -10.06
N VAL A 139 2.51 -13.21 -10.49
CA VAL A 139 2.98 -11.98 -11.14
C VAL A 139 2.63 -12.01 -12.62
N VAL A 140 1.85 -11.03 -13.08
CA VAL A 140 1.40 -10.90 -14.47
C VAL A 140 2.20 -9.80 -15.17
N GLY A 141 2.72 -10.08 -16.36
CA GLY A 141 3.51 -9.12 -17.15
C GLY A 141 4.94 -8.92 -16.65
N GLY A 142 5.45 -9.83 -15.81
CA GLY A 142 6.85 -9.84 -15.34
C GLY A 142 7.86 -10.38 -16.36
N GLY A 143 7.55 -10.37 -17.66
CA GLY A 143 8.39 -10.80 -18.81
C GLY A 143 8.97 -9.60 -19.58
N GLU A 144 10.01 -9.79 -20.39
CA GLU A 144 10.67 -8.73 -21.16
C GLU A 144 9.68 -8.10 -22.16
N GLU A 145 9.55 -6.76 -22.12
CA GLU A 145 9.26 -5.94 -23.31
C GLU A 145 10.54 -5.21 -23.69
#